data_AF-A0A7D5HVE3-F1
#
_entry.id   AF-A0A7D5HVE3-F1
#
_cell.length_a   1.000
_cell.length_b   1.000
_cell.length_c   1.000
_cell.angle_alpha   90.00
_cell.angle_beta   90.00
_cell.angle_gamma   90.00
#
_symmetry.space_group_name_H-M   'P 1'
#
loop_
_entity.id
_entity.type
_entity.pdbx_description
1 polymer ?
#
loop_
_entity_poly.entity_id
_entity_poly.type
_entity_poly.pdbx_seq_one_letter_code
_entity_poly.pdbx_strand_id
1 'polypeptide(L)'
;MLPEEFPADHEKFVTWQTECWKCGEDTPVVWPRNDHLDTPLGALLAEYETPVERVYSRTLEKRVWGNVCQHCRAYQGNHYLQQEAAEIQPPRVDCPNCGEKHEWYPDEGLGAAFGQGWVNCPEYGDVPVGDPRE
;
A
#
# COMPACT_ATOMS: atom_id res chain seq x y z
N MET A 1 5.65 -9.60 -8.58
CA MET A 1 4.43 -10.41 -8.82
C MET A 1 4.33 -11.44 -7.72
N LEU A 2 3.12 -11.75 -7.26
CA LEU A 2 2.93 -12.83 -6.28
C LEU A 2 3.01 -14.19 -7.00
N PRO A 3 3.67 -15.20 -6.41
CA PRO A 3 3.69 -16.55 -6.96
C PRO A 3 2.29 -17.18 -6.94
N GLU A 4 2.02 -18.10 -7.88
CA GLU A 4 0.70 -18.73 -8.03
C GLU A 4 0.35 -19.64 -6.84
N GLU A 5 1.35 -20.20 -6.16
CA GLU A 5 1.18 -21.02 -4.95
C GLU A 5 1.00 -20.21 -3.65
N PHE A 6 0.87 -18.89 -3.73
CA PHE A 6 0.74 -18.06 -2.54
C PHE A 6 -0.61 -18.33 -1.84
N PRO A 7 -0.63 -18.74 -0.56
CA PRO A 7 -1.80 -19.30 0.11
C PRO A 7 -2.81 -18.23 0.55
N ALA A 8 -2.46 -16.94 0.42
CA ALA A 8 -3.36 -15.84 0.71
C ALA A 8 -3.97 -15.32 -0.59
N ASP A 9 -5.23 -14.93 -0.49
CA ASP A 9 -6.00 -14.35 -1.59
C ASP A 9 -5.24 -13.19 -2.27
N HIS A 10 -4.94 -13.36 -3.56
CA HIS A 10 -4.22 -12.37 -4.37
C HIS A 10 -4.99 -11.05 -4.43
N GLU A 11 -6.32 -11.08 -4.28
CA GLU A 11 -7.16 -9.88 -4.19
C GLU A 11 -6.88 -9.06 -2.94
N LYS A 12 -6.13 -9.55 -1.95
CA LYS A 12 -5.71 -8.76 -0.77
C LYS A 12 -4.45 -7.93 -1.02
N PHE A 13 -3.84 -8.05 -2.19
CA PHE A 13 -2.59 -7.38 -2.52
C PHE A 13 -2.73 -6.50 -3.75
N VAL A 14 -1.99 -5.41 -3.75
CA VAL A 14 -1.73 -4.58 -4.94
C VAL A 14 -0.30 -4.86 -5.35
N THR A 15 -0.09 -5.04 -6.65
CA THR A 15 1.25 -5.15 -7.22
C THR A 15 1.40 -4.21 -8.39
N TRP A 16 2.51 -3.48 -8.45
CA TRP A 16 2.83 -2.57 -9.55
C TRP A 16 4.32 -2.62 -9.87
N GLN A 17 4.69 -2.02 -11.00
CA GLN A 17 6.07 -1.81 -11.42
C GLN A 17 6.47 -0.37 -11.17
N THR A 18 7.72 -0.17 -10.81
CA THR A 18 8.25 1.15 -10.46
C THR A 18 9.77 1.12 -10.49
N GLU A 19 10.36 2.28 -10.75
CA GLU A 19 11.80 2.44 -10.91
C GLU A 19 12.52 2.30 -9.55
N CYS A 20 13.55 1.47 -9.49
CA CYS A 20 14.38 1.37 -8.30
C CYS A 20 15.22 2.65 -8.08
N TRP A 21 15.07 3.28 -6.91
CA TRP A 21 15.79 4.52 -6.57
C TRP A 21 17.32 4.42 -6.69
N LYS A 22 17.89 3.21 -6.58
CA LYS A 22 19.35 2.98 -6.58
C LYS A 22 19.90 2.64 -7.95
N CYS A 23 19.21 1.79 -8.72
CA CYS A 23 19.75 1.24 -9.96
C CYS A 23 19.00 1.67 -11.21
N GLY A 24 17.83 2.33 -11.07
CA GLY A 24 17.03 2.78 -12.21
C GLY A 24 16.29 1.68 -12.96
N GLU A 25 16.41 0.41 -12.54
CA GLU A 25 15.69 -0.70 -13.15
C GLU A 25 14.27 -0.80 -12.57
N ASP A 26 13.31 -1.12 -13.43
CA ASP A 26 11.95 -1.42 -13.02
C ASP A 26 11.90 -2.65 -12.13
N THR A 27 11.25 -2.54 -10.97
CA THR A 27 11.10 -3.63 -10.02
C THR A 27 9.66 -3.77 -9.56
N PRO A 28 9.16 -4.99 -9.38
CA PRO A 28 7.83 -5.19 -8.84
C PRO A 28 7.80 -4.80 -7.37
N VAL A 29 6.69 -4.19 -6.97
CA VAL A 29 6.32 -3.93 -5.59
C VAL A 29 5.08 -4.75 -5.24
N VAL A 30 5.03 -5.23 -3.99
CA VAL A 30 3.87 -5.89 -3.41
C VAL A 30 3.44 -5.13 -2.17
N TRP A 31 2.14 -4.83 -2.08
CA TRP A 31 1.56 -4.14 -0.93
C TRP A 31 0.24 -4.78 -0.48
N PRO A 32 -0.03 -4.91 0.83
CA PRO A 32 -1.33 -5.37 1.32
C PRO A 32 -2.38 -4.26 1.25
N ARG A 33 -3.57 -4.54 0.70
CA ARG A 33 -4.62 -3.52 0.50
C ARG A 33 -5.18 -2.92 1.78
N ASN A 34 -5.39 -3.78 2.77
CA ASN A 34 -6.11 -3.50 4.00
C ASN A 34 -5.21 -3.75 5.22
N ASP A 35 -3.90 -3.77 5.02
CA ASP A 35 -2.94 -4.11 6.07
C ASP A 35 -1.57 -3.47 5.80
N HIS A 36 -0.62 -3.68 6.70
CA HIS A 36 0.77 -3.29 6.54
C HIS A 36 1.66 -4.52 6.36
N LEU A 37 2.81 -4.35 5.69
CA LEU A 37 3.81 -5.41 5.63
C LEU A 37 4.36 -5.77 7.03
N ASP A 38 4.28 -4.85 8.00
CA ASP A 38 4.71 -5.06 9.39
C ASP A 38 3.83 -6.07 10.18
N THR A 39 2.74 -6.58 9.61
CA THR A 39 1.92 -7.64 10.22
C THR A 39 2.46 -9.04 9.87
N PRO A 40 1.88 -10.15 10.39
CA PRO A 40 2.32 -11.51 10.04
C PRO A 40 2.33 -11.79 8.52
N LEU A 41 1.62 -10.97 7.74
CA LEU A 41 1.55 -11.05 6.30
C LEU A 41 2.90 -10.80 5.60
N GLY A 42 3.73 -9.88 6.12
CA GLY A 42 5.08 -9.66 5.57
C GLY A 42 5.99 -10.88 5.77
N ALA A 43 5.83 -11.60 6.88
CA ALA A 43 6.54 -12.85 7.12
C ALA A 43 6.09 -13.95 6.15
N LEU A 44 4.79 -14.07 5.91
CA LEU A 44 4.25 -15.00 4.92
C LEU A 44 4.78 -14.68 3.52
N LEU A 45 4.77 -13.41 3.11
CA LEU A 45 5.30 -13.01 1.80
C LEU A 45 6.76 -13.42 1.60
N ALA A 46 7.58 -13.27 2.64
CA ALA A 46 9.01 -13.59 2.59
C ALA A 46 9.33 -15.09 2.58
N GLU A 47 8.36 -15.96 2.88
CA GLU A 47 8.51 -17.42 2.72
C GLU A 47 8.43 -17.85 1.24
N TYR A 48 7.98 -16.96 0.36
CA TYR A 48 7.84 -17.19 -1.08
C TYR A 48 8.80 -16.29 -1.87
N GLU A 49 8.96 -16.54 -3.17
CA GLU A 49 9.78 -15.73 -4.07
C GLU A 49 9.16 -14.35 -4.38
N THR A 50 8.97 -13.53 -3.34
CA THR A 50 8.43 -12.17 -3.42
C THR A 50 9.54 -11.14 -3.19
N PRO A 51 9.36 -9.88 -3.64
CA PRO A 51 10.34 -8.82 -3.42
C PRO A 51 10.28 -8.24 -1.99
N VAL A 52 9.99 -9.03 -0.95
CA VAL A 52 9.79 -8.55 0.42
C VAL A 52 10.87 -9.09 1.36
N GLU A 53 11.46 -8.22 2.17
CA GLU A 53 12.51 -8.59 3.13
C GLU A 53 12.34 -7.88 4.49
N ARG A 54 12.80 -8.52 5.57
CA ARG A 54 12.80 -7.95 6.92
C ARG A 54 14.13 -7.30 7.23
N VAL A 55 14.11 -6.01 7.52
CA VAL A 55 15.30 -5.23 7.90
C VAL A 55 15.13 -4.61 9.29
N TYR A 56 16.25 -4.33 9.96
CA TYR A 56 16.22 -3.60 11.22
C TYR A 56 16.26 -2.10 10.95
N SER A 57 15.19 -1.37 11.31
CA SER A 57 15.15 0.08 11.24
C SER A 57 15.77 0.67 12.50
N ARG A 58 16.88 1.42 12.34
CA ARG A 58 17.50 2.15 13.46
C ARG A 58 16.62 3.31 13.94
N THR A 59 15.86 3.92 13.04
CA THR A 59 14.98 5.06 13.35
C THR A 59 13.76 4.63 14.16
N LEU A 60 13.21 3.45 13.87
CA LEU A 60 12.04 2.91 14.56
C LEU A 60 12.40 1.92 15.68
N GLU A 61 13.70 1.65 15.88
CA GLU A 61 14.25 0.68 16.82
C GLU A 61 13.58 -0.71 16.79
N LYS A 62 13.07 -1.09 15.62
CA LYS A 62 12.34 -2.35 15.41
C LYS A 62 12.66 -2.98 14.05
N ARG A 63 12.34 -4.26 13.90
CA ARG A 63 12.37 -4.93 12.60
C ARG A 63 11.12 -4.58 11.83
N VAL A 64 11.29 -4.17 10.58
CA VAL A 64 10.22 -3.80 9.66
C VAL A 64 10.33 -4.60 8.38
N TRP A 65 9.21 -4.83 7.73
CA TRP A 65 9.15 -5.46 6.42
C TRP A 65 9.04 -4.39 5.34
N GLY A 66 9.69 -4.63 4.19
CA GLY A 66 9.59 -3.72 3.06
C GLY A 66 10.03 -4.36 1.75
N ASN A 67 9.77 -3.65 0.66
CA ASN A 67 10.11 -4.12 -0.67
C ASN A 67 11.61 -3.96 -0.97
N VAL A 68 12.17 -4.88 -1.75
CA VAL A 68 13.55 -4.87 -2.23
C VAL A 68 13.58 -4.95 -3.75
N CYS A 69 14.55 -4.27 -4.37
CA CYS A 69 14.75 -4.35 -5.80
C CYS A 69 15.21 -5.76 -6.21
N GLN A 70 14.55 -6.37 -7.20
CA GLN A 70 14.93 -7.70 -7.69
C GLN A 70 16.28 -7.71 -8.46
N HIS A 71 16.72 -6.56 -8.97
CA HIS A 71 17.98 -6.41 -9.71
C HIS A 71 19.18 -6.16 -8.80
N CYS A 72 19.12 -5.14 -7.94
CA CYS A 72 20.26 -4.70 -7.12
C CYS A 72 20.12 -5.02 -5.63
N ARG A 73 19.01 -5.65 -5.21
CA ARG A 73 18.69 -5.99 -3.81
C ARG A 73 18.64 -4.79 -2.86
N ALA A 74 18.56 -3.58 -3.40
CA ALA A 74 18.42 -2.38 -2.58
C ALA A 74 17.05 -2.37 -1.90
N TYR A 75 17.05 -2.19 -0.59
CA TYR A 75 15.83 -1.93 0.17
C TYR A 75 15.17 -0.65 -0.36
N GLN A 76 13.96 -0.80 -0.90
CA GLN A 76 13.14 0.31 -1.35
C GLN A 76 12.31 0.88 -0.19
N GLY A 77 12.10 0.08 0.86
CA GLY A 77 11.50 0.53 2.11
C GLY A 77 10.06 1.00 2.01
N ASN A 78 9.70 1.97 2.85
CA ASN A 78 8.38 2.59 2.90
C ASN A 78 8.19 3.67 1.83
N HIS A 79 9.13 3.85 0.89
CA HIS A 79 9.02 4.85 -0.18
C HIS A 79 7.83 4.61 -1.12
N TYR A 80 7.23 3.43 -1.05
CA TYR A 80 6.00 3.06 -1.74
C TYR A 80 4.78 3.35 -0.87
N LEU A 81 4.67 4.62 -0.44
CA LEU A 81 3.65 5.15 0.48
C LEU A 81 2.29 4.45 0.32
N GLN A 82 1.59 4.25 1.44
CA GLN A 82 0.15 3.94 1.46
C GLN A 82 -0.66 4.80 0.48
N GLN A 83 -0.18 6.02 0.16
CA GLN A 83 -0.69 6.91 -0.88
C GLN A 83 -0.57 6.33 -2.29
N GLU A 84 0.59 5.87 -2.76
CA GLU A 84 0.71 5.29 -4.11
C GLU A 84 -0.13 4.02 -4.26
N ALA A 85 -0.18 3.17 -3.22
CA ALA A 85 -1.07 2.02 -3.22
C ALA A 85 -2.57 2.43 -3.27
N ALA A 86 -2.93 3.54 -2.62
CA ALA A 86 -4.27 4.12 -2.68
C ALA A 86 -4.57 4.83 -4.02
N GLU A 87 -3.59 5.45 -4.66
CA GLU A 87 -3.75 6.07 -5.98
C GLU A 87 -3.91 5.00 -7.07
N ILE A 88 -3.14 3.92 -7.01
CA ILE A 88 -3.19 2.82 -7.98
C ILE A 88 -4.50 2.04 -7.85
N GLN A 89 -4.95 1.79 -6.62
CA GLN A 89 -6.22 1.12 -6.40
C GLN A 89 -6.91 1.62 -5.13
N PRO A 90 -7.71 2.70 -5.26
CA PRO A 90 -8.32 3.35 -4.11
C PRO A 90 -9.25 2.39 -3.37
N PRO A 91 -9.21 2.36 -2.02
CA PRO A 91 -10.19 1.61 -1.26
C PRO A 91 -11.58 2.18 -1.52
N ARG A 92 -12.61 1.34 -1.51
CA ARG A 92 -13.99 1.78 -1.66
C ARG A 92 -14.65 1.90 -0.29
N VAL A 93 -15.20 3.07 0.01
CA VAL A 93 -15.81 3.38 1.31
C VAL A 93 -17.24 3.88 1.13
N ASP A 94 -18.07 3.64 2.14
CA ASP A 94 -19.45 4.09 2.13
C ASP A 94 -19.50 5.63 2.22
N CYS A 95 -20.12 6.28 1.24
CA CYS A 95 -20.34 7.72 1.29
C CYS A 95 -21.41 8.04 2.34
N PRO A 96 -21.15 8.99 3.25
CA PRO A 96 -22.10 9.35 4.31
C PRO A 96 -23.38 10.02 3.78
N ASN A 97 -23.37 10.52 2.53
CA ASN A 97 -24.51 11.22 1.94
C ASN A 97 -25.45 10.29 1.15
N CYS A 98 -24.91 9.47 0.23
CA CYS A 98 -25.72 8.56 -0.60
C CYS A 98 -25.81 7.13 -0.05
N GLY A 99 -24.91 6.74 0.86
CA GLY A 99 -24.83 5.38 1.39
C GLY A 99 -24.23 4.33 0.44
N GLU A 100 -23.76 4.73 -0.74
CA GLU A 100 -23.09 3.84 -1.69
C GLU A 100 -21.57 3.85 -1.53
N LYS A 101 -20.91 2.80 -2.05
CA LYS A 101 -19.45 2.65 -1.99
C LYS A 101 -18.75 3.36 -3.14
N HIS A 102 -17.94 4.35 -2.80
CA HIS A 102 -17.17 5.15 -3.75
C HIS A 102 -15.67 5.03 -3.50
N GLU A 103 -14.88 5.32 -4.54
CA GLU A 103 -13.42 5.32 -4.47
C GLU A 103 -12.96 6.45 -3.54
N TRP A 104 -12.17 6.07 -2.54
CA TRP A 104 -11.58 6.97 -1.56
C TRP A 104 -10.20 7.40 -2.00
N TYR A 105 -9.92 8.67 -1.86
CA TYR A 105 -8.63 9.27 -2.18
C TYR A 105 -8.10 10.01 -0.95
N PRO A 106 -6.79 9.91 -0.68
CA PRO A 106 -6.17 10.63 0.42
C PRO A 106 -6.15 12.15 0.15
N ASP A 107 -6.31 12.96 1.18
CA ASP A 107 -6.12 14.41 1.05
C ASP A 107 -4.64 14.73 0.77
N GLU A 108 -4.36 15.46 -0.31
CA GLU A 108 -3.02 15.96 -0.64
C GLU A 108 -2.58 17.16 0.23
N GLY A 109 -3.51 17.73 1.00
CA GLY A 109 -3.32 18.88 1.89
C GLY A 109 -2.99 18.51 3.34
N LEU A 110 -3.25 19.46 4.25
CA LEU A 110 -3.00 19.29 5.70
C LEU A 110 -3.86 18.19 6.35
N GLY A 111 -4.92 17.70 5.68
CA GLY A 111 -5.77 16.61 6.16
C GLY A 111 -5.12 15.22 6.05
N ALA A 112 -4.11 15.03 5.21
CA ALA A 112 -3.30 13.80 5.20
C ALA A 112 -2.63 13.52 6.56
N ALA A 113 -2.29 14.58 7.32
CA ALA A 113 -1.70 14.46 8.65
C ALA A 113 -2.68 13.93 9.71
N PHE A 114 -3.98 13.91 9.40
CA PHE A 114 -5.06 13.51 10.32
C PHE A 114 -5.88 12.32 9.79
N GLY A 115 -5.37 11.58 8.80
CA GLY A 115 -6.08 10.43 8.25
C GLY A 115 -7.41 10.81 7.57
N GLN A 116 -7.49 12.00 6.98
CA GLN A 116 -8.69 12.44 6.27
C GLN A 116 -8.50 12.26 4.76
N GLY A 117 -9.55 11.78 4.10
CA GLY A 117 -9.61 11.69 2.64
C GLY A 117 -10.99 12.10 2.13
N TRP A 118 -11.25 11.85 0.85
CA TRP A 118 -12.53 12.13 0.23
C TRP A 118 -12.97 10.98 -0.66
N VAL A 119 -14.28 10.87 -0.84
CA VAL A 119 -14.87 10.08 -1.92
C VAL A 119 -15.39 10.99 -3.00
N ASN A 120 -15.21 10.58 -4.25
CA ASN A 120 -15.89 11.21 -5.37
C ASN A 120 -17.28 10.58 -5.54
N CYS A 121 -18.32 11.27 -5.07
CA CYS A 121 -19.71 10.84 -5.22
C CYS A 121 -20.34 11.51 -6.46
N PRO A 122 -20.95 10.75 -7.40
CA PRO A 122 -21.57 11.32 -8.60
C PRO A 122 -22.70 12.33 -8.30
N GLU A 123 -23.40 12.15 -7.17
CA GLU A 123 -24.53 12.99 -6.78
C GLU A 123 -24.11 14.20 -5.93
N TYR A 124 -23.08 14.06 -5.10
CA TYR A 124 -22.70 15.05 -4.08
C TYR A 124 -21.31 15.68 -4.28
N GLY A 125 -20.58 15.27 -5.31
CA GLY A 125 -19.20 15.70 -5.55
C GLY A 125 -18.21 15.09 -4.55
N ASP A 126 -17.15 15.83 -4.25
CA ASP A 126 -16.12 15.39 -3.30
C ASP A 126 -16.63 15.48 -1.87
N VAL A 127 -16.83 14.33 -1.23
CA VAL A 127 -17.35 14.22 0.14
C VAL A 127 -16.21 13.82 1.07
N PRO A 128 -15.88 14.62 2.10
CA PRO A 128 -14.83 14.27 3.05
C PRO A 128 -15.26 13.07 3.92
N VAL A 129 -14.34 12.14 4.10
CA VAL A 129 -14.53 10.90 4.87
C VAL A 129 -13.22 10.56 5.59
N GLY A 130 -13.32 9.89 6.75
CA GLY A 130 -12.14 9.44 7.49
C GLY A 130 -11.34 8.36 6.75
N ASP A 131 -10.19 7.98 7.29
CA ASP A 131 -9.39 6.87 6.77
C ASP A 131 -10.18 5.56 6.97
N PRO A 132 -10.52 4.82 5.91
CA PRO A 132 -11.16 3.52 6.06
C PRO A 132 -10.29 2.45 6.71
N ARG A 133 -9.02 2.75 6.98
CA ARG A 133 -8.03 1.83 7.52
C ARG A 133 -7.69 2.09 9.00
N GLU A 134 -8.28 3.11 9.63
CA GLU A 134 -8.19 3.37 11.09
C GLU A 134 -9.23 2.58 11.92
#